data_AF-A0AAU9KU92-F1
#
_entry.id   AF-A0AAU9KU92-F1
#
_cell.length_a   1.000
_cell.length_b   1.000
_cell.length_c   1.000
_cell.angle_alpha   90.00
_cell.angle_beta   90.00
_cell.angle_gamma   90.00
#
_symmetry.space_group_name_H-M   'P 1'
#
loop_
_entity.id
_entity.type
_entity.pdbx_description
1 polymer ?
#
loop_
_entity_poly.entity_id
_entity_poly.type
_entity_poly.pdbx_seq_one_letter_code
_entity_poly.pdbx_strand_id
1 'polypeptide(L)'
;MPNDSLLTQENSAEARAPDLASLVLDLEELKMRLASLGASASHQGVAFNLNAANSIAADIIAAANLMRMQGQVSISEISKQATRHLFMVYKPGEQDLVDYIGSVKYSKWESAVVDICKDEKDLARFSIVEVLTTAYGEQTLYDALKVKQAMNEHDEVARSLSDAQVHMWATTGKDPKNVFMWLKGSGNGDFFKPILRRGWETFVKYRNRGENPYELVIEVLKKLHHRDGEDEVDQMLADILTNAVKDKVDVEIYGPFQNALLKTWRKADMTHDR
;
A
#
# COMPACT_ATOMS: atom_id res chain seq x y z
N MET A 1 37.89 -45.68 51.60
CA MET A 1 38.63 -44.45 51.26
C MET A 1 39.52 -44.75 50.07
N PRO A 2 39.62 -43.88 49.05
CA PRO A 2 38.72 -42.80 48.63
C PRO A 2 38.51 -42.87 47.08
N ASN A 3 37.87 -41.99 46.30
CA ASN A 3 37.31 -40.66 46.49
C ASN A 3 36.37 -40.34 45.29
N ASP A 4 35.31 -39.55 45.53
CA ASP A 4 34.85 -38.33 44.81
C ASP A 4 35.00 -38.25 43.26
N SER A 5 34.07 -37.71 42.46
CA SER A 5 33.32 -36.46 42.65
C SER A 5 32.44 -36.14 41.42
N LEU A 6 31.37 -35.35 41.65
CA LEU A 6 30.79 -34.30 40.78
C LEU A 6 29.91 -34.74 39.58
N LEU A 7 28.58 -34.48 39.66
CA LEU A 7 27.89 -33.30 39.10
C LEU A 7 27.87 -33.37 37.56
N THR A 8 26.73 -33.55 36.89
CA THR A 8 25.61 -32.59 36.86
C THR A 8 24.28 -33.24 36.45
N GLN A 9 23.22 -32.81 37.13
CA GLN A 9 21.89 -32.72 36.54
C GLN A 9 21.97 -31.80 35.32
N GLU A 10 21.66 -32.30 34.12
CA GLU A 10 21.15 -31.45 33.04
C GLU A 10 19.65 -31.66 32.95
N ASN A 11 18.95 -30.80 33.68
CA ASN A 11 17.73 -30.20 33.17
C ASN A 11 18.05 -29.61 31.79
N SER A 12 17.43 -30.13 30.75
CA SER A 12 17.01 -29.28 29.64
C SER A 12 15.60 -29.69 29.28
N ALA A 13 14.68 -28.87 29.78
CA ALA A 13 13.39 -28.69 29.17
C ALA A 13 13.62 -28.47 27.67
N GLU A 14 13.37 -29.49 26.86
CA GLU A 14 12.86 -29.28 25.51
C GLU A 14 11.53 -28.55 25.69
N ALA A 15 11.61 -27.23 25.85
CA ALA A 15 10.52 -26.34 25.56
C ALA A 15 10.20 -26.58 24.08
N ARG A 16 9.26 -27.50 23.82
CA ARG A 16 8.61 -27.63 22.52
C ARG A 16 8.20 -26.23 22.10
N ALA A 17 8.88 -25.74 21.08
CA ALA A 17 8.61 -24.43 20.50
C ALA A 17 7.12 -24.34 20.14
N PRO A 18 6.45 -23.20 20.37
CA PRO A 18 5.03 -23.08 20.09
C PRO A 18 4.78 -23.28 18.59
N ASP A 19 3.80 -24.12 18.27
CA ASP A 19 3.31 -24.40 16.91
C ASP A 19 2.70 -23.12 16.29
N LEU A 20 2.73 -22.97 14.96
CA LEU A 20 2.09 -21.86 14.23
C LEU A 20 0.60 -21.70 14.61
N ALA A 21 -0.08 -22.81 14.93
CA ALA A 21 -1.44 -22.80 15.44
C ALA A 21 -1.57 -22.11 16.81
N SER A 22 -0.53 -22.14 17.67
CA SER A 22 -0.55 -21.51 18.98
C SER A 22 -0.36 -19.98 18.92
N LEU A 23 0.39 -19.46 17.95
CA LEU A 23 0.45 -18.01 17.69
C LEU A 23 -0.82 -17.47 17.03
N VAL A 24 -1.50 -18.30 16.24
CA VAL A 24 -2.86 -18.00 15.73
C VAL A 24 -3.90 -18.07 16.86
N LEU A 25 -3.75 -19.00 17.81
CA LEU A 25 -4.57 -19.10 19.03
C LEU A 25 -4.33 -17.91 19.98
N ASP A 26 -3.11 -17.37 20.05
CA ASP A 26 -2.77 -16.16 20.79
C ASP A 26 -3.46 -14.90 20.24
N LEU A 27 -4.04 -14.93 19.04
CA LEU A 27 -4.79 -13.80 18.51
C LEU A 27 -6.08 -13.55 19.30
N GLU A 28 -6.82 -14.60 19.69
CA GLU A 28 -8.00 -14.44 20.54
C GLU A 28 -7.62 -14.12 21.99
N GLU A 29 -6.49 -14.62 22.48
CA GLU A 29 -5.98 -14.26 23.80
C GLU A 29 -5.45 -12.82 23.86
N LEU A 30 -4.76 -12.35 22.81
CA LEU A 30 -4.35 -10.95 22.63
C LEU A 30 -5.55 -10.04 22.38
N LYS A 31 -6.53 -10.46 21.59
CA LYS A 31 -7.81 -9.74 21.44
C LYS A 31 -8.58 -9.70 22.74
N MET A 32 -8.60 -10.76 23.54
CA MET A 32 -9.22 -10.81 24.87
C MET A 32 -8.49 -9.90 25.85
N ARG A 33 -7.15 -9.88 25.84
CA ARG A 33 -6.33 -8.93 26.60
C ARG A 33 -6.62 -7.50 26.16
N LEU A 34 -6.66 -7.23 24.85
CA LEU A 34 -6.97 -5.91 24.29
C LEU A 34 -8.43 -5.48 24.60
N ALA A 35 -9.39 -6.40 24.52
CA ALA A 35 -10.79 -6.17 24.84
C ALA A 35 -11.01 -5.95 26.34
N SER A 36 -10.27 -6.66 27.21
CA SER A 36 -10.30 -6.42 28.66
C SER A 36 -9.68 -5.08 29.04
N LEU A 37 -8.60 -4.67 28.36
CA LEU A 37 -7.98 -3.35 28.53
C LEU A 37 -8.87 -2.22 27.99
N GLY A 38 -9.52 -2.45 26.85
CA GLY A 38 -10.49 -1.54 26.24
C GLY A 38 -11.81 -1.44 27.01
N ALA A 39 -12.31 -2.54 27.59
CA ALA A 39 -13.47 -2.56 28.46
C ALA A 39 -13.19 -1.80 29.77
N SER A 40 -12.01 -1.97 30.36
CA SER A 40 -11.57 -1.18 31.53
C SER A 40 -11.43 0.31 31.20
N ALA A 41 -10.93 0.65 30.00
CA ALA A 41 -10.76 2.03 29.57
C ALA A 41 -12.10 2.70 29.21
N SER A 42 -13.02 1.98 28.56
CA SER A 42 -14.35 2.49 28.18
C SER A 42 -15.31 2.64 29.37
N HIS A 43 -15.21 1.78 30.39
CA HIS A 43 -15.93 1.99 31.66
C HIS A 43 -15.42 3.19 32.46
N GLN A 44 -14.21 3.69 32.18
CA GLN A 44 -13.57 4.81 32.87
C GLN A 44 -13.37 6.07 32.00
N GLY A 45 -13.80 6.06 30.74
CA GLY A 45 -13.60 7.18 29.80
C GLY A 45 -12.13 7.46 29.45
N VAL A 46 -11.24 6.47 29.56
CA VAL A 46 -9.80 6.64 29.38
C VAL A 46 -9.43 6.54 27.90
N ALA A 47 -8.65 7.52 27.42
CA ALA A 47 -8.05 7.57 26.10
C ALA A 47 -7.23 6.29 25.77
N PHE A 48 -7.01 6.02 24.48
CA PHE A 48 -6.16 4.92 24.00
C PHE A 48 -4.86 4.78 24.83
N ASN A 49 -4.68 3.63 25.50
CA ASN A 49 -3.53 3.39 26.37
C ASN A 49 -2.29 3.00 25.56
N LEU A 50 -1.51 4.02 25.19
CA LEU A 50 -0.30 3.86 24.38
C LEU A 50 0.76 2.96 25.05
N ASN A 51 0.83 2.93 26.39
CA ASN A 51 1.82 2.11 27.10
C ASN A 51 1.50 0.61 26.97
N ALA A 52 0.22 0.24 27.11
CA ALA A 52 -0.20 -1.14 26.90
C ALA A 52 0.02 -1.57 25.44
N ALA A 53 -0.29 -0.70 24.48
CA ALA A 53 -0.05 -0.94 23.06
C ALA A 53 1.45 -1.17 22.76
N ASN A 54 2.33 -0.33 23.31
CA ASN A 54 3.78 -0.47 23.14
C ASN A 54 4.31 -1.79 23.73
N SER A 55 3.77 -2.23 24.88
CA SER A 55 4.14 -3.51 25.48
C SER A 55 3.79 -4.69 24.57
N ILE A 56 2.57 -4.72 24.05
CA ILE A 56 2.12 -5.79 23.14
C ILE A 56 2.94 -5.76 21.84
N ALA A 57 3.24 -4.58 21.32
CA ALA A 57 4.08 -4.44 20.13
C ALA A 57 5.48 -5.02 20.34
N ALA A 58 6.08 -4.81 21.53
CA ALA A 58 7.38 -5.39 21.86
C ALA A 58 7.36 -6.92 21.87
N ASP A 59 6.29 -7.53 22.40
CA ASP A 59 6.12 -8.99 22.41
C ASP A 59 6.00 -9.55 20.98
N ILE A 60 5.23 -8.88 20.11
CA ILE A 60 5.10 -9.25 18.68
C ILE A 60 6.46 -9.17 17.97
N ILE A 61 7.24 -8.11 18.21
CA ILE A 61 8.56 -7.92 17.60
C ILE A 61 9.54 -9.01 18.09
N ALA A 62 9.52 -9.35 19.38
CA ALA A 62 10.35 -10.40 19.95
C ALA A 62 10.02 -11.76 19.32
N ALA A 63 8.73 -12.11 19.22
CA ALA A 63 8.28 -13.36 18.60
C ALA A 63 8.73 -13.47 17.14
N ALA A 64 8.55 -12.40 16.34
CA ALA A 64 8.99 -12.37 14.95
C ALA A 64 10.51 -12.53 14.80
N ASN A 65 11.31 -11.97 15.72
CA ASN A 65 12.77 -12.15 15.72
C ASN A 65 13.17 -13.58 16.05
N LEU A 66 12.49 -14.23 17.00
CA LEU A 66 12.72 -15.65 17.31
C LEU A 66 12.43 -16.54 16.08
N MET A 67 11.31 -16.31 15.40
CA MET A 67 10.94 -17.05 14.18
C MET A 67 12.00 -16.94 13.08
N ARG A 68 12.58 -15.75 12.89
CA ARG A 68 13.67 -15.54 11.93
C ARG A 68 14.90 -16.35 12.28
N MET A 69 15.29 -16.38 13.56
CA MET A 69 16.45 -17.16 14.01
C MET A 69 16.25 -18.66 13.82
N GLN A 70 15.00 -19.14 13.91
CA GLN A 70 14.66 -20.55 13.70
C GLN A 70 14.59 -20.95 12.23
N GLY A 71 14.59 -20.00 11.29
CA GLY A 71 14.63 -20.26 9.84
C GLY A 71 13.38 -20.95 9.26
N GLN A 72 12.28 -21.00 10.01
CA GLN A 72 11.08 -21.76 9.64
C GLN A 72 10.22 -21.05 8.59
N VAL A 73 10.29 -19.72 8.49
CA VAL A 73 9.45 -18.88 7.63
C VAL A 73 10.29 -17.77 7.00
N SER A 74 9.96 -17.36 5.76
CA SER A 74 10.66 -16.26 5.10
C SER A 74 10.49 -14.94 5.85
N ILE A 75 11.50 -14.06 5.78
CA ILE A 75 11.45 -12.72 6.38
C ILE A 75 10.24 -11.94 5.87
N SER A 76 9.92 -12.06 4.58
CA SER A 76 8.77 -11.39 3.97
C SER A 76 7.44 -11.79 4.61
N GLU A 77 7.23 -13.08 4.87
CA GLU A 77 5.98 -13.60 5.44
C GLU A 77 5.88 -13.27 6.94
N ILE A 78 6.98 -13.37 7.68
CA ILE A 78 7.06 -12.93 9.09
C ILE A 78 6.73 -11.44 9.19
N SER A 79 7.37 -10.60 8.38
CA SER A 79 7.15 -9.16 8.39
C SER A 79 5.71 -8.80 8.05
N LYS A 80 5.11 -9.46 7.04
CA LYS A 80 3.70 -9.27 6.67
C LYS A 80 2.73 -9.60 7.80
N GLN A 81 2.87 -10.76 8.44
CA GLN A 81 1.99 -11.16 9.55
C GLN A 81 2.14 -10.21 10.74
N ALA A 82 3.38 -9.97 11.19
CA ALA A 82 3.63 -9.09 12.33
C ALA A 82 3.14 -7.65 12.09
N THR A 83 3.33 -7.11 10.88
CA THR A 83 2.82 -5.77 10.49
C THR A 83 1.30 -5.69 10.65
N ARG A 84 0.57 -6.73 10.23
CA ARG A 84 -0.89 -6.80 10.38
C ARG A 84 -1.32 -6.84 11.84
N HIS A 85 -0.62 -7.58 12.69
CA HIS A 85 -0.93 -7.63 14.13
C HIS A 85 -0.64 -6.28 14.81
N LEU A 86 0.51 -5.67 14.51
CA LEU A 86 0.85 -4.34 15.03
C LEU A 86 -0.19 -3.29 14.61
N PHE A 87 -0.73 -3.39 13.39
CA PHE A 87 -1.79 -2.49 12.94
C PHE A 87 -3.05 -2.60 13.82
N MET A 88 -3.47 -3.82 14.17
CA MET A 88 -4.62 -4.03 15.05
C MET A 88 -4.41 -3.44 16.46
N VAL A 89 -3.17 -3.45 16.96
CA VAL A 89 -2.80 -2.88 18.27
C VAL A 89 -2.88 -1.36 18.28
N TYR A 90 -2.38 -0.71 17.23
CA TYR A 90 -2.30 0.76 17.15
C TYR A 90 -3.52 1.42 16.52
N LYS A 91 -4.46 0.68 15.93
CA LYS A 91 -5.64 1.22 15.24
C LYS A 91 -7.01 0.90 15.88
N PRO A 92 -7.18 0.85 17.21
CA PRO A 92 -8.53 0.64 17.76
C PRO A 92 -9.39 1.91 17.64
N GLY A 93 -10.60 1.76 17.08
CA GLY A 93 -11.71 2.72 17.21
C GLY A 93 -11.66 3.98 16.35
N GLU A 94 -10.75 4.06 15.39
CA GLU A 94 -10.54 5.27 14.58
C GLU A 94 -11.14 5.05 13.17
N GLN A 95 -12.03 5.91 12.70
CA GLN A 95 -12.75 5.72 11.43
C GLN A 95 -12.11 6.44 10.25
N ASP A 96 -11.55 7.64 10.46
CA ASP A 96 -10.96 8.42 9.38
C ASP A 96 -9.50 8.01 9.12
N LEU A 97 -9.17 7.79 7.84
CA LEU A 97 -7.82 7.36 7.42
C LEU A 97 -6.84 8.53 7.35
N VAL A 98 -7.30 9.72 6.93
CA VAL A 98 -6.45 10.92 6.80
C VAL A 98 -5.96 11.38 8.16
N ASP A 99 -6.84 11.35 9.16
CA ASP A 99 -6.51 11.67 10.56
C ASP A 99 -5.63 10.58 11.18
N TYR A 100 -5.94 9.31 10.91
CA TYR A 100 -5.11 8.20 11.40
C TYR A 100 -3.66 8.29 10.92
N ILE A 101 -3.42 8.53 9.63
CA ILE A 101 -2.06 8.66 9.06
C ILE A 101 -1.31 9.84 9.71
N GLY A 102 -2.02 10.89 10.13
CA GLY A 102 -1.44 12.02 10.87
C GLY A 102 -1.25 11.79 12.37
N SER A 103 -1.64 10.64 12.91
CA SER A 103 -1.70 10.40 14.35
C SER A 103 -0.42 9.82 14.93
N VAL A 104 -0.21 10.04 16.23
CA VAL A 104 0.87 9.41 17.01
C VAL A 104 0.78 7.87 16.96
N LYS A 105 -0.44 7.32 16.87
CA LYS A 105 -0.66 5.88 16.80
C LYS A 105 -0.09 5.29 15.49
N TYR A 106 -0.32 5.96 14.36
CA TYR A 106 0.26 5.58 13.08
C TYR A 106 1.79 5.66 13.13
N SER A 107 2.37 6.73 13.66
CA SER A 107 3.82 6.87 13.77
C SER A 107 4.46 5.74 14.60
N LYS A 108 3.81 5.31 15.68
CA LYS A 108 4.27 4.17 16.49
C LYS A 108 4.16 2.85 15.74
N TRP A 109 3.07 2.65 15.02
CA TRP A 109 2.89 1.48 14.16
C TRP A 109 3.93 1.43 13.05
N GLU A 110 4.12 2.52 12.30
CA GLU A 110 5.11 2.63 11.23
C GLU A 110 6.52 2.33 11.74
N SER A 111 6.93 2.91 12.87
CA SER A 111 8.23 2.62 13.48
C SER A 111 8.39 1.13 13.81
N ALA A 112 7.37 0.51 14.40
CA ALA A 112 7.40 -0.91 14.72
C ALA A 112 7.48 -1.80 13.46
N VAL A 113 6.88 -1.36 12.35
CA VAL A 113 6.99 -2.04 11.05
C VAL A 113 8.38 -1.86 10.44
N VAL A 114 9.01 -0.69 10.58
CA VAL A 114 10.40 -0.50 10.14
C VAL A 114 11.34 -1.42 10.92
N ASP A 115 11.17 -1.51 12.24
CA ASP A 115 11.93 -2.40 13.11
C ASP A 115 11.72 -3.88 12.73
N ILE A 116 10.46 -4.26 12.48
CA ILE A 116 10.16 -5.63 12.05
C ILE A 116 10.84 -5.92 10.73
N CYS A 117 10.87 -4.98 9.78
CA CYS A 117 11.48 -5.17 8.48
C CYS A 117 13.00 -5.00 8.48
N LYS A 118 13.67 -4.93 9.65
CA LYS A 118 15.14 -4.78 9.75
C LYS A 118 15.66 -3.57 8.97
N ASP A 119 14.92 -2.47 9.02
CA ASP A 119 15.23 -1.25 8.30
C ASP A 119 15.26 -1.39 6.76
N GLU A 120 14.76 -2.50 6.21
CA GLU A 120 14.52 -2.66 4.77
C GLU A 120 13.36 -1.76 4.34
N LYS A 121 13.68 -0.53 3.95
CA LYS A 121 12.70 0.53 3.66
C LYS A 121 11.64 0.12 2.64
N ASP A 122 12.01 -0.60 1.59
CA ASP A 122 11.04 -1.08 0.60
C ASP A 122 10.08 -2.10 1.19
N LEU A 123 10.61 -3.10 1.91
CA LEU A 123 9.79 -4.12 2.58
C LEU A 123 8.83 -3.49 3.59
N ALA A 124 9.29 -2.52 4.38
CA ALA A 124 8.46 -1.79 5.33
C ALA A 124 7.33 -1.03 4.63
N ARG A 125 7.66 -0.25 3.59
CA ARG A 125 6.66 0.52 2.83
C ARG A 125 5.62 -0.37 2.16
N PHE A 126 6.05 -1.45 1.50
CA PHE A 126 5.12 -2.39 0.89
C PHE A 126 4.24 -3.08 1.94
N SER A 127 4.79 -3.45 3.09
CA SER A 127 4.01 -4.05 4.19
C SER A 127 2.95 -3.08 4.74
N ILE A 128 3.31 -1.81 4.94
CA ILE A 128 2.37 -0.75 5.37
C ILE A 128 1.24 -0.59 4.34
N VAL A 129 1.60 -0.41 3.06
CA VAL A 129 0.64 -0.24 1.97
C VAL A 129 -0.27 -1.46 1.86
N GLU A 130 0.25 -2.68 1.95
CA GLU A 130 -0.54 -3.91 1.87
C GLU A 130 -1.58 -3.97 3.00
N VAL A 131 -1.17 -3.66 4.24
CA VAL A 131 -2.07 -3.67 5.40
C VAL A 131 -3.13 -2.58 5.30
N LEU A 132 -2.76 -1.34 4.95
CA LEU A 132 -3.71 -0.25 4.79
C LEU A 132 -4.68 -0.51 3.62
N THR A 133 -4.19 -1.01 2.50
CA THR A 133 -5.01 -1.39 1.35
C THR A 133 -6.00 -2.48 1.72
N THR A 134 -5.58 -3.47 2.52
CA THR A 134 -6.47 -4.54 3.01
C THR A 134 -7.56 -3.98 3.94
N ALA A 135 -7.21 -2.98 4.76
CA ALA A 135 -8.13 -2.41 5.75
C ALA A 135 -9.13 -1.41 5.16
N TYR A 136 -8.73 -0.60 4.18
CA TYR A 136 -9.53 0.52 3.65
C TYR A 136 -9.90 0.40 2.18
N GLY A 137 -9.21 -0.45 1.42
CA GLY A 137 -9.33 -0.53 -0.03
C GLY A 137 -8.34 0.37 -0.78
N GLU A 138 -8.13 0.02 -2.05
CA GLU A 138 -7.13 0.64 -2.93
C GLU A 138 -7.37 2.13 -3.11
N GLN A 139 -8.59 2.49 -3.53
CA GLN A 139 -8.97 3.87 -3.84
C GLN A 139 -8.97 4.74 -2.59
N THR A 140 -9.54 4.26 -1.49
CA THR A 140 -9.65 5.02 -0.23
C THR A 140 -8.27 5.35 0.33
N LEU A 141 -7.31 4.41 0.28
CA LEU A 141 -5.93 4.69 0.69
C LEU A 141 -5.28 5.73 -0.24
N TYR A 142 -5.40 5.57 -1.54
CA TYR A 142 -4.79 6.49 -2.50
C TYR A 142 -5.33 7.91 -2.32
N ASP A 143 -6.66 8.07 -2.20
CA ASP A 143 -7.30 9.36 -1.99
C ASP A 143 -6.86 10.01 -0.66
N ALA A 144 -6.75 9.23 0.43
CA ALA A 144 -6.28 9.75 1.72
C ALA A 144 -4.83 10.27 1.65
N LEU A 145 -3.94 9.53 0.99
CA LEU A 145 -2.56 9.95 0.75
C LEU A 145 -2.48 11.19 -0.13
N LYS A 146 -3.43 11.36 -1.05
CA LYS A 146 -3.53 12.56 -1.88
C LYS A 146 -4.02 13.78 -1.12
N VAL A 147 -4.99 13.61 -0.22
CA VAL A 147 -5.40 14.67 0.69
C VAL A 147 -4.22 15.14 1.55
N LYS A 148 -3.41 14.21 2.11
CA LYS A 148 -2.20 14.57 2.88
C LYS A 148 -1.19 15.37 2.04
N GLN A 149 -0.90 14.93 0.81
CA GLN A 149 0.01 15.65 -0.09
C GLN A 149 -0.54 17.02 -0.55
N ALA A 150 -1.86 17.20 -0.55
CA ALA A 150 -2.47 18.51 -0.83
C ALA A 150 -2.42 19.44 0.40
N MET A 151 -2.49 18.89 1.61
CA MET A 151 -2.34 19.65 2.87
C MET A 151 -0.88 20.08 3.11
N ASN A 152 0.08 19.22 2.76
CA ASN A 152 1.51 19.50 2.84
C ASN A 152 2.21 18.90 1.62
N GLU A 153 2.60 19.77 0.67
CA GLU A 153 3.26 19.35 -0.57
C GLU A 153 4.58 18.63 -0.35
N HIS A 154 5.20 18.79 0.83
CA HIS A 154 6.46 18.18 1.25
C HIS A 154 6.27 16.96 2.16
N ASP A 155 5.05 16.44 2.33
CA ASP A 155 4.81 15.22 3.11
C ASP A 155 5.46 13.99 2.43
N GLU A 156 6.67 13.65 2.86
CA GLU A 156 7.47 12.55 2.32
C GLU A 156 6.86 11.19 2.61
N VAL A 157 6.20 11.02 3.75
CA VAL A 157 5.53 9.77 4.12
C VAL A 157 4.37 9.52 3.16
N ALA A 158 3.50 10.52 2.98
CA ALA A 158 2.34 10.39 2.09
C ALA A 158 2.76 10.16 0.63
N ARG A 159 3.83 10.82 0.16
CA ARG A 159 4.37 10.60 -1.19
C ARG A 159 4.97 9.21 -1.31
N SER A 160 5.79 8.79 -0.36
CA SER A 160 6.47 7.50 -0.41
C SER A 160 5.50 6.32 -0.35
N LEU A 161 4.42 6.41 0.43
CA LEU A 161 3.37 5.40 0.46
C LEU A 161 2.54 5.40 -0.83
N SER A 162 2.24 6.58 -1.39
CA SER A 162 1.52 6.67 -2.66
C SER A 162 2.31 6.03 -3.80
N ASP A 163 3.62 6.26 -3.87
CA ASP A 163 4.49 5.64 -4.89
C ASP A 163 4.60 4.12 -4.69
N ALA A 164 4.70 3.66 -3.44
CA ALA A 164 4.70 2.23 -3.10
C ALA A 164 3.38 1.55 -3.48
N GLN A 165 2.23 2.21 -3.29
CA GLN A 165 0.93 1.69 -3.70
C GLN A 165 0.81 1.55 -5.22
N VAL A 166 1.24 2.56 -5.97
CA VAL A 166 1.26 2.51 -7.45
C VAL A 166 2.21 1.42 -7.96
N HIS A 167 3.38 1.28 -7.34
CA HIS A 167 4.30 0.19 -7.64
C HIS A 167 3.64 -1.18 -7.37
N MET A 168 3.02 -1.35 -6.21
CA MET A 168 2.34 -2.59 -5.86
C MET A 168 1.22 -2.94 -6.84
N TRP A 169 0.43 -1.96 -7.31
CA TRP A 169 -0.57 -2.19 -8.35
C TRP A 169 0.05 -2.74 -9.64
N ALA A 170 1.20 -2.21 -10.02
CA ALA A 170 1.90 -2.63 -11.22
C ALA A 170 2.43 -4.06 -11.10
N THR A 171 3.11 -4.39 -10.00
CA THR A 171 3.75 -5.70 -9.79
C THR A 171 2.77 -6.81 -9.43
N THR A 172 1.63 -6.47 -8.83
CA THR A 172 0.52 -7.42 -8.58
C THR A 172 -0.40 -7.58 -9.79
N GLY A 173 -0.10 -6.93 -10.91
CA GLY A 173 -0.83 -7.11 -12.17
C GLY A 173 -2.25 -6.53 -12.14
N LYS A 174 -2.49 -5.45 -11.40
CA LYS A 174 -3.81 -4.79 -11.39
C LYS A 174 -4.23 -4.38 -12.80
N ASP A 175 -5.54 -4.46 -13.03
CA ASP A 175 -6.13 -4.04 -14.29
C ASP A 175 -5.85 -2.55 -14.56
N PRO A 176 -5.32 -2.18 -15.74
CA PRO A 176 -4.91 -0.80 -16.01
C PRO A 176 -6.11 0.16 -16.07
N LYS A 177 -7.33 -0.32 -16.39
CA LYS A 177 -8.53 0.51 -16.32
C LYS A 177 -8.90 0.82 -14.88
N ASN A 178 -8.81 -0.15 -13.96
CA ASN A 178 -9.03 0.12 -12.53
C ASN A 178 -7.99 1.08 -11.95
N VAL A 179 -6.71 0.89 -12.27
CA VAL A 179 -5.64 1.79 -11.80
C VAL A 179 -5.82 3.20 -12.32
N PHE A 180 -6.17 3.37 -13.60
CA PHE A 180 -6.48 4.68 -14.16
C PHE A 180 -7.61 5.37 -13.38
N MET A 181 -8.67 4.64 -13.05
CA MET A 181 -9.79 5.16 -12.27
C MET A 181 -9.39 5.57 -10.85
N TRP A 182 -8.54 4.78 -10.18
CA TRP A 182 -8.03 5.13 -8.85
C TRP A 182 -7.13 6.38 -8.88
N LEU A 183 -6.23 6.47 -9.87
CA LEU A 183 -5.36 7.64 -10.04
C LEU A 183 -6.13 8.92 -10.38
N LYS A 184 -7.22 8.78 -11.15
CA LYS A 184 -8.12 9.88 -11.51
C LYS A 184 -8.91 10.39 -10.31
N GLY A 185 -9.29 9.51 -9.38
CA GLY A 185 -10.17 9.84 -8.26
C GLY A 185 -11.50 10.42 -8.71
N SER A 186 -12.02 11.42 -7.98
CA SER A 186 -13.24 12.17 -8.33
C SER A 186 -13.02 13.32 -9.32
N GLY A 187 -11.79 13.49 -9.81
CA GLY A 187 -11.45 14.58 -10.73
C GLY A 187 -12.09 14.44 -12.11
N ASN A 188 -12.06 15.52 -12.88
CA ASN A 188 -12.54 15.56 -14.26
C ASN A 188 -11.78 14.65 -15.25
N GLY A 189 -10.72 13.97 -14.81
CA GLY A 189 -9.95 13.05 -15.67
C GLY A 189 -9.00 13.74 -16.62
N ASP A 190 -8.62 14.99 -16.33
CA ASP A 190 -7.51 15.64 -17.02
C ASP A 190 -6.22 14.86 -16.75
N PHE A 191 -5.84 14.08 -17.77
CA PHE A 191 -4.69 13.18 -17.72
C PHE A 191 -3.37 13.93 -17.50
N PHE A 192 -3.26 15.17 -17.97
CA PHE A 192 -2.00 15.92 -17.93
C PHE A 192 -1.72 16.57 -16.57
N LYS A 193 -2.66 16.46 -15.62
CA LYS A 193 -2.41 16.82 -14.22
C LYS A 193 -1.17 16.07 -13.71
N PRO A 194 -0.18 16.78 -13.13
CA PRO A 194 1.10 16.18 -12.75
C PRO A 194 0.98 14.93 -11.88
N ILE A 195 0.02 14.92 -10.94
CA ILE A 195 -0.21 13.80 -10.03
C ILE A 195 -0.71 12.55 -10.77
N LEU A 196 -1.75 12.69 -11.60
CA LEU A 196 -2.35 11.57 -12.33
C LEU A 196 -1.33 11.01 -13.33
N ARG A 197 -0.72 11.89 -14.14
CA ARG A 197 0.30 11.49 -15.13
C ARG A 197 1.48 10.77 -14.48
N ARG A 198 2.06 11.32 -13.42
CA ARG A 198 3.21 10.70 -12.74
C ARG A 198 2.84 9.33 -12.17
N GLY A 199 1.68 9.21 -11.54
CA GLY A 199 1.18 7.92 -11.03
C GLY A 199 1.00 6.91 -12.15
N TRP A 200 0.43 7.35 -13.28
CA TRP A 200 0.21 6.49 -14.45
C TRP A 200 1.52 6.03 -15.09
N GLU A 201 2.44 6.94 -15.36
CA GLU A 201 3.77 6.63 -15.91
C GLU A 201 4.56 5.69 -14.98
N THR A 202 4.44 5.88 -13.66
CA THR A 202 5.05 5.00 -12.66
C THR A 202 4.44 3.60 -12.72
N PHE A 203 3.12 3.50 -12.79
CA PHE A 203 2.43 2.22 -12.91
C PHE A 203 2.87 1.47 -14.17
N VAL A 204 2.87 2.12 -15.34
CA VAL A 204 3.26 1.49 -16.61
C VAL A 204 4.73 1.06 -16.57
N LYS A 205 5.62 1.90 -16.05
CA LYS A 205 7.05 1.58 -15.89
C LYS A 205 7.28 0.29 -15.09
N TYR A 206 6.56 0.11 -13.98
CA TYR A 206 6.74 -1.07 -13.12
C TYR A 206 5.98 -2.30 -13.63
N ARG A 207 4.90 -2.10 -14.39
CA ARG A 207 4.10 -3.17 -15.01
C ARG A 207 4.87 -3.81 -16.15
N ASN A 208 5.37 -2.98 -17.07
CA ASN A 208 6.14 -3.41 -18.22
C ASN A 208 7.01 -2.25 -18.75
N ARG A 209 8.33 -2.36 -18.59
CA ARG A 209 9.28 -1.30 -18.99
C ARG A 209 9.26 -0.95 -20.49
N GLY A 210 8.78 -1.85 -21.35
CA GLY A 210 8.68 -1.62 -22.79
C GLY A 210 7.34 -1.05 -23.25
N GLU A 211 6.36 -0.96 -22.36
CA GLU A 211 5.02 -0.47 -22.68
C GLU A 211 4.99 1.06 -22.72
N ASN A 212 4.37 1.63 -23.75
CA ASN A 212 4.22 3.08 -23.86
C ASN A 212 3.02 3.54 -23.01
N PRO A 213 3.23 4.42 -22.00
CA PRO A 213 2.15 4.83 -21.10
C PRO A 213 1.01 5.57 -21.82
N TYR A 214 1.32 6.28 -22.90
CA TYR A 214 0.35 7.05 -23.66
C TYR A 214 -0.47 6.18 -24.62
N GLU A 215 0.13 5.12 -25.19
CA GLU A 215 -0.64 4.13 -25.97
C GLU A 215 -1.59 3.37 -25.04
N LEU A 216 -1.12 2.93 -23.86
CA LEU A 216 -1.95 2.21 -22.91
C LEU A 216 -3.11 3.05 -22.36
N VAL A 217 -2.89 4.34 -22.05
CA VAL A 217 -3.98 5.18 -21.54
C VAL A 217 -5.06 5.40 -22.59
N ILE A 218 -4.68 5.54 -23.87
CA ILE A 218 -5.64 5.64 -24.98
C ILE A 218 -6.47 4.36 -25.06
N GLU A 219 -5.86 3.18 -24.99
CA GLU A 219 -6.59 1.90 -24.98
C GLU A 219 -7.55 1.80 -23.78
N VAL A 220 -7.12 2.25 -22.59
CA VAL A 220 -7.97 2.27 -21.40
C VAL A 220 -9.15 3.22 -21.56
N LEU A 221 -8.93 4.42 -22.10
CA LEU A 221 -9.99 5.39 -22.37
C LEU A 221 -10.99 4.84 -23.40
N LYS A 222 -10.52 4.23 -24.50
CA LYS A 222 -11.41 3.56 -25.47
C LYS A 222 -12.25 2.46 -24.82
N LYS A 223 -11.65 1.64 -23.94
CA LYS A 223 -12.39 0.59 -23.19
C LYS A 223 -13.35 1.15 -22.16
N LEU A 224 -13.04 2.28 -21.52
CA LEU A 224 -13.94 2.94 -20.57
C LEU A 224 -15.18 3.47 -21.27
N HIS A 225 -15.01 3.97 -22.49
CA HIS A 225 -16.03 4.61 -23.30
C HIS A 225 -16.57 3.72 -24.44
N HIS A 226 -16.40 2.39 -24.37
CA HIS A 226 -16.82 1.44 -25.42
C HIS A 226 -18.34 1.42 -25.72
N ARG A 227 -19.16 2.04 -24.87
CA ARG A 227 -20.61 2.18 -25.09
C ARG A 227 -20.96 3.43 -25.88
N ASP A 228 -20.01 4.35 -25.95
CA ASP A 228 -20.11 5.59 -26.72
C ASP A 228 -19.75 5.24 -28.18
N GLY A 229 -20.23 6.03 -29.15
CA GLY A 229 -19.89 5.81 -30.55
C GLY A 229 -18.38 5.99 -30.79
N GLU A 230 -17.78 5.27 -31.77
CA GLU A 230 -16.34 5.41 -32.05
C GLU A 230 -15.93 6.88 -32.32
N ASP A 231 -16.77 7.61 -33.06
CA ASP A 231 -16.60 9.05 -33.32
C ASP A 231 -16.61 9.89 -32.03
N GLU A 232 -17.45 9.52 -31.05
CA GLU A 232 -17.55 10.22 -29.76
C GLU A 232 -16.29 9.98 -28.91
N VAL A 233 -15.75 8.76 -28.95
CA VAL A 233 -14.52 8.41 -28.25
C VAL A 233 -13.30 9.12 -28.87
N ASP A 234 -13.20 9.14 -30.19
CA ASP A 234 -12.11 9.83 -30.86
C ASP A 234 -12.21 11.36 -30.69
N GLN A 235 -13.42 11.93 -30.67
CA GLN A 235 -13.64 13.34 -30.32
C GLN A 235 -13.22 13.63 -28.87
N MET A 236 -13.57 12.77 -27.90
CA MET A 236 -13.12 12.90 -26.52
C MET A 236 -11.59 12.89 -26.41
N LEU A 237 -10.91 11.99 -27.13
CA LEU A 237 -9.45 11.91 -27.14
C LEU A 237 -8.81 13.17 -27.78
N ALA A 238 -9.43 13.72 -28.82
CA ALA A 238 -9.02 15.00 -29.42
C ALA A 238 -9.25 16.19 -28.48
N ASP A 239 -10.34 16.17 -27.71
CA ASP A 239 -10.67 17.21 -26.73
C ASP A 239 -9.67 17.24 -25.57
N ILE A 240 -9.17 16.08 -25.12
CA ILE A 240 -8.10 16.00 -24.12
C ILE A 240 -6.86 16.79 -24.57
N LEU A 241 -6.43 16.63 -25.83
CA LEU A 241 -5.32 17.40 -26.41
C LEU A 241 -5.65 18.88 -26.55
N THR A 242 -6.85 19.19 -27.04
CA THR A 242 -7.30 20.57 -27.23
C THR A 242 -7.32 21.33 -25.91
N ASN A 243 -7.78 20.68 -24.83
CA ASN A 243 -7.78 21.26 -23.50
C ASN A 243 -6.36 21.44 -22.96
N ALA A 244 -5.46 20.47 -23.17
CA ALA A 244 -4.05 20.62 -22.81
C ALA A 244 -3.40 21.86 -23.47
N VAL A 245 -3.67 22.08 -24.75
CA VAL A 245 -3.18 23.26 -25.49
C VAL A 245 -3.80 24.55 -24.94
N LYS A 246 -5.11 24.57 -24.66
CA LYS A 246 -5.80 25.72 -24.06
C LYS A 246 -5.24 26.07 -22.68
N ASP A 247 -4.96 25.05 -21.88
CA ASP A 247 -4.39 25.17 -20.53
C ASP A 247 -2.88 25.43 -20.55
N LYS A 248 -2.30 25.60 -21.75
CA LYS A 248 -0.87 25.89 -21.97
C LYS A 248 0.05 24.85 -21.35
N VAL A 249 -0.39 23.58 -21.35
CA VAL A 249 0.47 22.44 -21.04
C VAL A 249 1.62 22.41 -22.04
N ASP A 250 2.84 22.15 -21.58
CA ASP A 250 4.02 22.10 -22.43
C ASP A 250 3.89 20.99 -23.50
N VAL A 251 4.38 21.26 -24.72
CA VAL A 251 4.43 20.28 -25.81
C VAL A 251 5.26 19.05 -25.44
N GLU A 252 6.27 19.19 -24.58
CA GLU A 252 7.03 18.06 -24.05
C GLU A 252 6.14 17.13 -23.20
N ILE A 253 5.06 17.65 -22.61
CA ILE A 253 4.14 16.89 -21.77
C ILE A 253 3.03 16.23 -22.60
N TYR A 254 2.39 16.95 -23.53
CA TYR A 254 1.27 16.38 -24.30
C TYR A 254 1.69 15.74 -25.64
N GLY A 255 2.86 16.10 -26.16
CA GLY A 255 3.38 15.59 -27.44
C GLY A 255 3.47 14.07 -27.52
N PRO A 256 3.94 13.35 -26.48
CA PRO A 256 3.91 11.88 -26.46
C PRO A 256 2.49 11.30 -26.59
N PHE A 257 1.49 11.92 -25.96
CA PHE A 257 0.08 11.53 -26.10
C PHE A 257 -0.42 11.80 -27.53
N GLN A 258 -0.12 12.98 -28.08
CA GLN A 258 -0.47 13.32 -29.46
C GLN A 258 0.09 12.30 -30.46
N ASN A 259 1.36 11.92 -30.29
CA ASN A 259 2.00 10.92 -31.15
C ASN A 259 1.34 9.54 -31.04
N ALA A 260 0.98 9.10 -29.83
CA ALA A 260 0.27 7.85 -29.60
C ALA A 260 -1.14 7.85 -30.22
N LEU A 261 -1.84 8.99 -30.14
CA LEU A 261 -3.17 9.15 -30.74
C LEU A 261 -3.11 9.11 -32.27
N LEU A 262 -2.21 9.88 -32.89
CA LEU A 262 -2.03 9.89 -34.35
C LEU A 262 -1.62 8.51 -34.89
N LYS A 263 -0.79 7.77 -34.14
CA LYS A 263 -0.42 6.39 -34.48
C LYS A 263 -1.66 5.47 -34.45
N THR A 264 -2.58 5.69 -33.53
CA THR A 264 -3.82 4.91 -33.39
C THR A 264 -4.77 5.18 -34.55
N TRP A 265 -5.03 6.45 -34.88
CA TRP A 265 -5.89 6.82 -36.02
C TRP A 265 -5.35 6.32 -37.36
N ARG A 266 -4.04 6.46 -37.60
CA ARG A 266 -3.43 5.93 -38.84
C ARG A 266 -3.64 4.42 -39.00
N LYS A 267 -3.63 3.65 -37.91
CA LYS A 267 -3.89 2.20 -37.97
C LYS A 267 -5.33 1.89 -38.35
N ALA A 268 -6.29 2.67 -37.86
CA ALA A 268 -7.71 2.49 -38.16
C ALA A 268 -8.01 2.77 -39.64
N ASP A 269 -7.45 3.83 -40.20
CA ASP A 269 -7.59 4.16 -41.64
C ASP A 269 -7.06 3.02 -42.52
N MET A 270 -5.88 2.47 -42.19
CA MET A 270 -5.30 1.33 -42.92
C MET A 270 -6.12 0.03 -42.83
N THR A 271 -7.00 -0.09 -41.84
CA THR A 271 -7.91 -1.25 -41.71
C THR A 271 -9.25 -1.07 -42.42
N HIS A 272 -9.64 0.18 -42.72
CA HIS A 272 -10.89 0.48 -43.45
C HIS A 272 -10.70 0.39 -44.98
N ASP A 273 -9.47 0.59 -45.47
CA ASP A 273 -9.10 0.53 -46.90
C ASP A 273 -8.75 -0.90 -47.39
N ARG A 274 -9.03 -1.95 -46.62
CA ARG A 274 -8.77 -3.36 -46.96
C ARG A 274 -10.05 -4.18 -47.07
#